data_AF-A0A9J8BKW6-F1
#
_entry.id   AF-A0A9J8BKW6-F1
#
_cell.length_a   1.000
_cell.length_b   1.000
_cell.length_c   1.000
_cell.angle_alpha   90.00
_cell.angle_beta   90.00
_cell.angle_gamma   90.00
#
_symmetry.space_group_name_H-M   'P 1'
#
loop_
_entity.id
_entity.type
_entity.pdbx_description
1 polymer ?
#
loop_
_entity_poly.entity_id
_entity_poly.type
_entity_poly.pdbx_seq_one_letter_code
_entity_poly.pdbx_strand_id
1 'polypeptide(L)'
;MKTCLRFISRFIYISAERNKVASFVSSVRYYNAAAAKTLSDCRWEEGKSSDTQKWSSLEHKGPYFPPEYEPLPDNICFNYDGQPVKLSPVTEEIATFYAKMLDHEYTSKEVFQNNFFCDWREEMTKEERKLIKTLSKCDFSQIHKYFVEKSEERKNMTKEEKQVLKEEASRLMEEYGYCLLDGHREKIGNFKLEPPGLFRGRGEHPKMGKLKKRIQPEDVTINCSQDSKIPAPPAGHRWKRVQHDNTVTWLASWLENIHGRPKYIMLNPSSKLKGEKDWQKYETARRLKMKVDSIRKQYRRDWTSREMKIRQRGVAIYFIDKLALRAGNEKDDESADTVGCCSLRVEHITLHRRLDAQEHVVEFDFLGKDSIRYYNKVPVEKQVFKNLKLFIKHKDPEDDLFDRITTVKLNKTLNESMPGLTAKVFRTFNASTTLQDQLNKLTTEGMTVEEKILSYNRANRAVAILCNHQRAAPKTFERSMQLLQEKIQKKKEQIEEAKKELKEAKKAHKDAPSDKSKKCKKHQVPIEKIYNKTQRDKFAWAIDMTDENFQF
;
A
#
# COMPACT_ATOMS: atom_id res chain seq x y z
N MET A 1 -35.02 -8.86 18.99
CA MET A 1 -34.12 -9.41 17.94
C MET A 1 -34.59 -9.03 16.51
N LYS A 2 -34.85 -7.74 16.22
CA LYS A 2 -35.24 -7.26 14.87
C LYS A 2 -34.67 -5.86 14.52
N THR A 3 -33.53 -5.46 15.10
CA THR A 3 -33.04 -4.06 14.98
C THR A 3 -31.52 -3.92 14.85
N CYS A 4 -30.82 -4.91 14.28
CA CYS A 4 -29.35 -4.94 14.24
C CYS A 4 -28.71 -4.99 12.83
N LEU A 5 -29.43 -4.60 11.77
CA LEU A 5 -29.09 -5.02 10.40
C LEU A 5 -29.11 -3.92 9.33
N ARG A 6 -28.96 -2.64 9.67
CA ARG A 6 -29.30 -1.54 8.75
C ARG A 6 -28.15 -0.66 8.22
N PHE A 7 -26.88 -0.94 8.46
CA PHE A 7 -25.92 0.18 8.47
C PHE A 7 -24.67 0.11 7.58
N ILE A 8 -24.09 -1.05 7.27
CA ILE A 8 -22.79 -1.07 6.57
C ILE A 8 -22.90 -0.72 5.08
N SER A 9 -23.98 -1.11 4.38
CA SER A 9 -24.22 -0.65 3.00
C SER A 9 -25.20 0.53 2.90
N ARG A 10 -25.94 0.86 3.96
CA ARG A 10 -26.56 2.21 4.07
C ARG A 10 -25.52 3.34 4.22
N PHE A 11 -24.26 2.97 4.46
CA PHE A 11 -23.09 3.84 4.47
C PHE A 11 -22.49 4.04 3.07
N ILE A 12 -22.74 3.12 2.14
CA ILE A 12 -22.11 3.05 0.82
C ILE A 12 -23.14 2.42 -0.14
N TYR A 13 -23.99 3.23 -0.77
CA TYR A 13 -24.73 2.80 -1.97
C TYR A 13 -24.83 3.96 -2.98
N ILE A 14 -24.66 3.61 -4.25
CA ILE A 14 -24.66 4.49 -5.42
C ILE A 14 -26.09 4.90 -5.78
N SER A 15 -26.28 6.19 -6.05
CA SER A 15 -27.51 6.72 -6.63
C SER A 15 -27.67 6.29 -8.09
N ALA A 16 -28.36 5.19 -8.33
CA ALA A 16 -29.18 5.02 -9.53
C ALA A 16 -30.64 4.99 -9.08
N GLU A 17 -31.52 5.71 -9.77
CA GLU A 17 -32.95 5.85 -9.48
C GLU A 17 -33.35 6.84 -8.37
N ARG A 18 -33.11 8.14 -8.60
CA ARG A 18 -33.98 9.22 -8.05
C ARG A 18 -33.73 10.56 -8.73
N ASN A 19 -33.92 10.59 -10.05
CA ASN A 19 -34.13 11.83 -10.80
C ASN A 19 -35.04 11.57 -12.01
N LYS A 20 -36.18 10.94 -11.76
CA LYS A 20 -37.35 11.11 -12.62
C LYS A 20 -38.33 12.00 -11.88
N VAL A 21 -38.79 13.04 -12.59
CA VAL A 21 -39.81 14.04 -12.23
C VAL A 21 -39.28 15.29 -11.51
N ALA A 22 -38.74 16.24 -12.29
CA ALA A 22 -39.42 17.51 -12.63
C ALA A 22 -38.42 18.62 -13.02
N SER A 23 -38.68 19.27 -14.17
CA SER A 23 -38.24 20.62 -14.57
C SER A 23 -36.76 20.81 -14.99
N PHE A 24 -36.46 20.67 -16.29
CA PHE A 24 -36.31 21.81 -17.23
C PHE A 24 -35.88 21.29 -18.60
N VAL A 25 -36.69 21.54 -19.62
CA VAL A 25 -36.50 21.10 -21.01
C VAL A 25 -35.60 22.11 -21.71
N SER A 26 -34.33 21.76 -21.95
CA SER A 26 -33.52 22.28 -23.09
C SER A 26 -32.10 21.71 -23.23
N SER A 27 -31.58 20.88 -22.31
CA SER A 27 -30.19 20.34 -22.40
C SER A 27 -30.08 18.82 -22.67
N VAL A 28 -31.21 18.13 -22.89
CA VAL A 28 -31.31 16.66 -22.88
C VAL A 28 -30.82 15.96 -24.17
N ARG A 29 -30.55 16.70 -25.26
CA ARG A 29 -30.02 16.06 -26.49
C ARG A 29 -28.50 15.82 -26.50
N TYR A 30 -27.73 16.48 -25.64
CA TYR A 30 -26.27 16.28 -25.56
C TYR A 30 -25.83 15.26 -24.50
N TYR A 31 -26.68 14.96 -23.50
CA TYR A 31 -26.38 13.97 -22.46
C TYR A 31 -26.93 12.56 -22.75
N ASN A 32 -27.95 12.43 -23.59
CA ASN A 32 -28.52 11.11 -23.90
C ASN A 32 -27.70 10.30 -24.93
N ALA A 33 -26.78 10.94 -25.67
CA ALA A 33 -25.81 10.22 -26.49
C ALA A 33 -24.60 9.70 -25.68
N ALA A 34 -24.32 10.30 -24.51
CA ALA A 34 -23.26 9.85 -23.60
C ALA A 34 -23.75 8.81 -22.58
N ALA A 35 -25.04 8.84 -22.20
CA ALA A 35 -25.64 7.88 -21.27
C ALA A 35 -26.04 6.54 -21.92
N ALA A 36 -26.16 6.49 -23.26
CA ALA A 36 -26.49 5.27 -24.00
C ALA A 36 -25.27 4.41 -24.39
N LYS A 37 -24.05 4.76 -23.93
CA LYS A 37 -22.80 4.07 -24.30
C LYS A 37 -22.00 3.46 -23.14
N THR A 38 -22.59 3.37 -21.95
CA THR A 38 -22.00 2.61 -20.82
C THR A 38 -23.09 1.88 -20.04
N LEU A 39 -23.79 0.96 -20.71
CA LEU A 39 -23.90 -0.39 -20.14
C LEU A 39 -22.51 -1.00 -20.32
N SER A 40 -21.59 -0.62 -19.43
CA SER A 40 -20.33 -1.32 -19.26
C SER A 40 -20.74 -2.64 -18.65
N ASP A 41 -20.73 -3.71 -19.44
CA ASP A 41 -20.88 -5.08 -18.93
C ASP A 41 -20.10 -5.23 -17.63
N CYS A 42 -20.82 -5.47 -16.54
CA CYS A 42 -20.25 -5.61 -15.21
C CYS A 42 -19.39 -6.88 -15.23
N ARG A 43 -18.06 -6.73 -15.42
CA ARG A 43 -17.14 -7.85 -15.71
C ARG A 43 -17.15 -9.01 -14.69
N TRP A 44 -17.68 -8.78 -13.48
CA TRP A 44 -17.87 -9.80 -12.44
C TRP A 44 -19.06 -10.73 -12.72
N GLU A 45 -19.95 -10.39 -13.64
CA GLU A 45 -21.08 -11.21 -14.10
C GLU A 45 -20.67 -12.22 -15.19
N GLU A 46 -19.54 -12.01 -15.86
CA GLU A 46 -18.99 -12.86 -16.94
C GLU A 46 -18.46 -14.23 -16.45
N GLY A 47 -18.72 -14.63 -15.20
CA GLY A 47 -18.26 -15.88 -14.60
C GLY A 47 -16.80 -15.87 -14.12
N LYS A 48 -16.37 -16.98 -13.51
CA LYS A 48 -15.03 -17.13 -12.92
C LYS A 48 -13.97 -17.42 -13.98
N SER A 49 -12.80 -16.79 -13.85
CA SER A 49 -11.64 -17.17 -14.66
C SER A 49 -11.11 -18.54 -14.26
N SER A 50 -10.52 -19.27 -15.21
CA SER A 50 -9.93 -20.57 -14.95
C SER A 50 -8.73 -20.46 -14.00
N ASP A 51 -8.56 -21.44 -13.12
CA ASP A 51 -7.42 -21.49 -12.21
C ASP A 51 -6.09 -21.75 -12.95
N THR A 52 -6.14 -22.40 -14.12
CA THR A 52 -4.97 -22.72 -14.96
C THR A 52 -4.73 -21.70 -16.07
N GLN A 53 -5.80 -21.21 -16.71
CA GLN A 53 -5.71 -20.24 -17.80
C GLN A 53 -6.25 -18.87 -17.35
N LYS A 54 -5.42 -17.83 -17.45
CA LYS A 54 -5.75 -16.47 -17.00
C LYS A 54 -6.32 -15.57 -18.08
N TRP A 55 -6.07 -15.89 -19.33
CA TRP A 55 -6.58 -15.16 -20.49
C TRP A 55 -6.52 -16.06 -21.73
N SER A 56 -7.33 -15.71 -22.72
CA SER A 56 -7.36 -16.29 -24.06
C SER A 56 -6.65 -15.37 -25.05
N SER A 57 -6.90 -14.06 -24.98
CA SER A 57 -6.21 -13.05 -25.80
C SER A 57 -5.59 -11.92 -24.95
N LEU A 58 -4.36 -11.52 -25.29
CA LEU A 58 -3.61 -10.46 -24.64
C LEU A 58 -2.75 -9.70 -25.67
N GLU A 59 -3.12 -8.44 -25.93
CA GLU A 59 -2.36 -7.51 -26.78
C GLU A 59 -2.01 -6.23 -26.00
N HIS A 60 -0.78 -5.73 -26.13
CA HIS A 60 -0.34 -4.49 -25.52
C HIS A 60 0.79 -3.84 -26.34
N LYS A 61 1.23 -2.63 -25.96
CA LYS A 61 2.29 -1.87 -26.66
C LYS A 61 3.70 -2.04 -26.06
N GLY A 62 3.86 -2.95 -25.11
CA GLY A 62 5.11 -3.11 -24.35
C GLY A 62 5.30 -2.05 -23.25
N PRO A 63 6.46 -2.06 -22.56
CA PRO A 63 6.81 -1.05 -21.57
C PRO A 63 7.16 0.31 -22.20
N TYR A 64 6.97 1.38 -21.44
CA TYR A 64 7.54 2.69 -21.75
C TYR A 64 8.87 2.88 -21.00
N PHE A 65 9.96 3.07 -21.75
CA PHE A 65 11.30 3.29 -21.22
C PHE A 65 11.44 4.72 -20.65
N PRO A 66 12.20 4.89 -19.54
CA PRO A 66 12.54 6.22 -19.07
C PRO A 66 13.36 6.98 -20.13
N PRO A 67 13.23 8.32 -20.22
CA PRO A 67 14.06 9.12 -21.11
C PRO A 67 15.55 8.87 -20.91
N GLU A 68 16.32 9.04 -21.98
CA GLU A 68 17.79 9.01 -21.93
C GLU A 68 18.33 10.11 -21.02
N TYR A 69 19.55 9.90 -20.53
CA TYR A 69 20.20 10.89 -19.69
C TYR A 69 20.55 12.15 -20.49
N GLU A 70 20.15 13.31 -19.96
CA GLU A 70 20.55 14.62 -20.47
C GLU A 70 21.76 15.11 -19.65
N PRO A 71 22.94 15.28 -20.29
CA PRO A 71 24.16 15.74 -19.61
C PRO A 71 23.98 17.10 -18.93
N LEU A 72 24.78 17.33 -17.90
CA LEU A 72 24.80 18.62 -17.21
C LEU A 72 25.29 19.74 -18.16
N PRO A 73 24.76 20.97 -18.00
CA PRO A 73 25.29 22.13 -18.71
C PRO A 73 26.78 22.34 -18.41
N ASP A 74 27.56 22.82 -19.38
CA ASP A 74 29.02 23.00 -19.23
C ASP A 74 29.44 23.93 -18.08
N ASN A 75 28.53 24.79 -17.60
CA ASN A 75 28.76 25.70 -16.46
C ASN A 75 28.58 25.02 -15.09
N ILE A 76 28.11 23.78 -15.03
CA ILE A 76 27.93 23.02 -13.80
C ILE A 76 29.03 21.97 -13.69
N CYS A 77 29.99 22.20 -12.80
CA CYS A 77 31.16 21.32 -12.64
C CYS A 77 31.01 20.38 -11.45
N PHE A 78 31.51 19.16 -11.62
CA PHE A 78 31.86 18.28 -10.51
C PHE A 78 33.28 18.62 -10.03
N ASN A 79 33.49 18.75 -8.72
CA ASN A 79 34.80 19.07 -8.17
C ASN A 79 35.34 17.89 -7.35
N TYR A 80 36.64 17.59 -7.52
CA TYR A 80 37.36 16.60 -6.75
C TYR A 80 38.62 17.23 -6.15
N ASP A 81 38.77 17.17 -4.82
CA ASP A 81 39.90 17.77 -4.09
C ASP A 81 40.08 19.28 -4.41
N GLY A 82 38.96 19.98 -4.61
CA GLY A 82 38.93 21.40 -4.99
C GLY A 82 39.14 21.70 -6.48
N GLN A 83 39.46 20.70 -7.31
CA GLN A 83 39.69 20.87 -8.74
C GLN A 83 38.48 20.43 -9.58
N PRO A 84 38.10 21.18 -10.63
CA PRO A 84 37.00 20.80 -11.52
C PRO A 84 37.39 19.58 -12.37
N VAL A 85 36.51 18.58 -12.45
CA VAL A 85 36.69 17.34 -13.20
C VAL A 85 35.48 17.12 -14.10
N LYS A 86 35.72 17.00 -15.41
CA LYS A 86 34.67 16.63 -16.37
C LYS A 86 34.49 15.11 -16.35
N LEU A 87 33.31 14.66 -15.92
CA LEU A 87 32.95 13.26 -15.87
C LEU A 87 32.46 12.77 -17.24
N SER A 88 32.62 11.48 -17.50
CA SER A 88 31.99 10.77 -18.60
C SER A 88 30.46 10.72 -18.40
N PRO A 89 29.64 10.67 -19.46
CA PRO A 89 28.17 10.74 -19.32
C PRO A 89 27.57 9.71 -18.37
N VAL A 90 28.08 8.47 -18.37
CA VAL A 90 27.63 7.39 -17.48
C VAL A 90 27.95 7.71 -16.01
N THR A 91 29.19 8.12 -15.76
CA THR A 91 29.66 8.48 -14.42
C THR A 91 28.97 9.74 -13.89
N GLU A 92 28.69 10.70 -14.78
CA GLU A 92 27.96 11.93 -14.49
C GLU A 92 26.50 11.63 -14.11
N GLU A 93 25.77 10.80 -14.88
CA GLU A 93 24.39 10.41 -14.56
C GLU A 93 24.30 9.87 -13.12
N ILE A 94 25.22 8.96 -12.76
CA ILE A 94 25.27 8.33 -11.44
C ILE A 94 25.59 9.36 -10.34
N ALA A 95 26.54 10.27 -10.60
CA ALA A 95 26.85 11.38 -9.70
C ALA A 95 25.62 12.26 -9.44
N THR A 96 24.77 12.49 -10.45
CA THR A 96 23.53 13.26 -10.26
C THR A 96 22.56 12.60 -9.29
N PHE A 97 22.54 11.26 -9.20
CA PHE A 97 21.65 10.55 -8.28
C PHE A 97 22.01 10.82 -6.83
N TYR A 98 23.32 10.84 -6.52
CA TYR A 98 23.82 11.17 -5.20
C TYR A 98 23.63 12.66 -4.91
N ALA A 99 23.96 13.53 -5.88
CA ALA A 99 23.80 14.98 -5.75
C ALA A 99 22.35 15.39 -5.46
N LYS A 100 21.35 14.79 -6.12
CA LYS A 100 19.91 15.02 -5.85
C LYS A 100 19.48 14.63 -4.42
N MET A 101 20.33 13.90 -3.69
CA MET A 101 20.04 13.37 -2.37
C MET A 101 20.91 13.96 -1.25
N LEU A 102 21.75 14.98 -1.50
CA LEU A 102 22.66 15.51 -0.47
C LEU A 102 21.96 15.91 0.83
N ASP A 103 20.78 16.54 0.76
CA ASP A 103 19.98 16.95 1.92
C ASP A 103 19.18 15.80 2.58
N HIS A 104 19.27 14.58 2.05
CA HIS A 104 18.50 13.44 2.54
C HIS A 104 19.30 12.64 3.56
N GLU A 105 18.66 12.20 4.64
CA GLU A 105 19.21 11.31 5.68
C GLU A 105 19.93 10.02 5.17
N TYR A 106 19.75 9.63 3.91
CA TYR A 106 20.49 8.48 3.38
C TYR A 106 21.96 8.81 3.13
N THR A 107 22.28 10.03 2.67
CA THR A 107 23.66 10.43 2.38
C THR A 107 24.50 10.62 3.64
N SER A 108 23.89 10.66 4.83
CA SER A 108 24.63 10.63 6.11
C SER A 108 24.93 9.21 6.61
N LYS A 109 24.38 8.15 5.98
CA LYS A 109 24.61 6.77 6.40
C LYS A 109 25.85 6.20 5.73
N GLU A 110 26.76 5.63 6.52
CA GLU A 110 28.02 5.06 6.04
C GLU A 110 27.79 3.91 5.04
N VAL A 111 26.87 2.99 5.33
CA VAL A 111 26.50 1.89 4.41
C VAL A 111 26.04 2.42 3.05
N PHE A 112 25.27 3.50 3.03
CA PHE A 112 24.80 4.13 1.80
C PHE A 112 25.94 4.75 1.01
N GLN A 113 26.81 5.51 1.68
CA GLN A 113 28.00 6.14 1.09
C GLN A 113 28.95 5.09 0.49
N ASN A 114 29.24 4.03 1.24
CA ASN A 114 30.15 2.96 0.83
C ASN A 114 29.62 2.19 -0.39
N ASN A 115 28.34 1.81 -0.37
CA ASN A 115 27.71 1.12 -1.50
C ASN A 115 27.63 2.00 -2.74
N PHE A 116 27.23 3.27 -2.57
CA PHE A 116 27.21 4.23 -3.68
C PHE A 116 28.60 4.37 -4.29
N PHE A 117 29.62 4.61 -3.47
CA PHE A 117 30.96 4.86 -3.96
C PHE A 117 31.58 3.63 -4.64
N CYS A 118 31.31 2.43 -4.11
CA CYS A 118 31.72 1.18 -4.73
C CYS A 118 31.13 1.03 -6.14
N ASP A 119 29.79 1.09 -6.26
CA ASP A 119 29.11 0.90 -7.54
C ASP A 119 29.41 2.05 -8.52
N TRP A 120 29.58 3.29 -8.04
CA TRP A 120 29.95 4.44 -8.88
C TRP A 120 31.35 4.27 -9.48
N ARG A 121 32.33 3.76 -8.72
CA ARG A 121 33.68 3.49 -9.24
C ARG A 121 33.71 2.35 -10.26
N GLU A 122 32.79 1.39 -10.18
CA GLU A 122 32.68 0.31 -11.18
C GLU A 122 32.32 0.83 -12.57
N GLU A 123 31.50 1.89 -12.64
CA GLU A 123 31.03 2.50 -13.89
C GLU A 123 31.98 3.60 -14.42
N MET A 124 32.97 4.02 -13.63
CA MET A 124 34.01 4.97 -14.04
C MET A 124 34.95 4.41 -15.12
N THR A 125 35.44 5.32 -15.97
CA THR A 125 36.59 5.07 -16.85
C THR A 125 37.86 4.79 -16.05
N LYS A 126 38.89 4.25 -16.71
CA LYS A 126 40.17 3.92 -16.06
C LYS A 126 40.86 5.17 -15.51
N GLU A 127 40.71 6.30 -16.19
CA GLU A 127 41.27 7.60 -15.86
C GLU A 127 40.56 8.19 -14.64
N GLU A 128 39.22 8.23 -14.66
CA GLU A 128 38.41 8.70 -13.52
C GLU A 128 38.66 7.85 -12.27
N ARG A 129 38.73 6.52 -12.41
CA ARG A 129 38.96 5.60 -11.28
C ARG A 129 40.32 5.79 -10.61
N LYS A 130 41.33 6.24 -11.36
CA LYS A 130 42.66 6.58 -10.84
C LYS A 130 42.65 7.90 -10.07
N LEU A 131 41.88 8.88 -10.55
CA LEU A 131 41.74 10.20 -9.93
C LEU A 131 40.87 10.14 -8.67
N ILE A 132 39.65 9.61 -8.79
CA ILE A 132 38.62 9.62 -7.75
C ILE A 132 38.80 8.40 -6.83
N LYS A 133 39.49 8.60 -5.70
CA LYS A 133 39.82 7.54 -4.74
C LYS A 133 38.98 7.53 -3.47
N THR A 134 38.45 8.68 -3.07
CA THR A 134 37.76 8.84 -1.78
C THR A 134 36.54 9.74 -1.95
N LEU A 135 35.38 9.30 -1.44
CA LEU A 135 34.14 10.06 -1.52
C LEU A 135 34.19 11.41 -0.79
N SER A 136 34.91 11.50 0.33
CA SER A 136 35.01 12.74 1.13
C SER A 136 35.68 13.90 0.41
N LYS A 137 36.44 13.62 -0.66
CA LYS A 137 37.06 14.63 -1.53
C LYS A 137 36.16 15.04 -2.70
N CYS A 138 35.03 14.37 -2.89
CA CYS A 138 34.07 14.69 -3.95
C CYS A 138 33.13 15.79 -3.48
N ASP A 139 33.00 16.84 -4.27
CA ASP A 139 32.05 17.92 -4.04
C ASP A 139 30.94 17.90 -5.11
N PHE A 140 29.73 17.61 -4.63
CA PHE A 140 28.50 17.54 -5.43
C PHE A 140 27.62 18.79 -5.27
N SER A 141 28.08 19.82 -4.54
CA SER A 141 27.28 20.98 -4.14
C SER A 141 26.71 21.77 -5.33
N GLN A 142 27.51 21.99 -6.38
CA GLN A 142 27.06 22.70 -7.59
C GLN A 142 25.96 21.92 -8.33
N ILE A 143 26.14 20.62 -8.49
CA ILE A 143 25.15 19.73 -9.11
C ILE A 143 23.86 19.71 -8.27
N HIS A 144 23.99 19.67 -6.95
CA HIS A 144 22.85 19.71 -6.05
C HIS A 144 22.07 21.01 -6.17
N LYS A 145 22.77 22.16 -6.13
CA LYS A 145 22.17 23.49 -6.31
C LYS A 145 21.41 23.60 -7.64
N TYR A 146 22.01 23.12 -8.73
CA TYR A 146 21.35 23.07 -10.04
C TYR A 146 20.02 22.30 -10.00
N PHE A 147 19.98 21.12 -9.36
CA PHE A 147 18.73 20.35 -9.26
C PHE A 147 17.69 20.94 -8.31
N VAL A 148 18.13 21.67 -7.28
CA VAL A 148 17.24 22.45 -6.40
C VAL A 148 16.58 23.56 -7.22
N GLU A 149 17.35 24.36 -7.96
CA GLU A 149 16.85 25.42 -8.85
C GLU A 149 15.90 24.86 -9.92
N LYS A 150 16.28 23.77 -10.61
CA LYS A 150 15.39 23.07 -11.55
C LYS A 150 14.11 22.54 -10.91
N SER A 151 14.13 22.19 -9.63
CA SER A 151 12.92 21.81 -8.92
C SER A 151 12.03 23.02 -8.61
N GLU A 152 12.60 24.20 -8.37
CA GLU A 152 11.88 25.44 -8.13
C GLU A 152 11.27 25.99 -9.43
N GLU A 153 12.04 26.00 -10.52
CA GLU A 153 11.55 26.31 -11.87
C GLU A 153 10.33 25.44 -12.22
N ARG A 154 10.40 24.12 -11.99
CA ARG A 154 9.27 23.21 -12.23
C ARG A 154 8.03 23.53 -11.38
N LYS A 155 8.21 23.99 -10.14
CA LYS A 155 7.07 24.40 -9.30
C LYS A 155 6.44 25.69 -9.84
N ASN A 156 7.29 26.61 -10.31
CA ASN A 156 6.93 27.94 -10.82
C ASN A 156 6.50 27.95 -12.30
N MET A 157 6.53 26.80 -12.99
CA MET A 157 6.03 26.67 -14.38
C MET A 157 4.65 27.30 -14.56
N THR A 158 4.47 27.93 -15.72
CA THR A 158 3.22 28.57 -16.14
C THR A 158 2.09 27.54 -16.29
N LYS A 159 0.84 28.01 -16.39
CA LYS A 159 -0.30 27.12 -16.57
C LYS A 159 -0.25 26.44 -17.95
N GLU A 160 0.26 27.16 -18.94
CA GLU A 160 0.41 26.76 -20.33
C GLU A 160 1.43 25.62 -20.45
N GLU A 161 2.63 25.78 -19.89
CA GLU A 161 3.65 24.71 -19.88
C GLU A 161 3.17 23.45 -19.14
N LYS A 162 2.49 23.64 -17.98
CA LYS A 162 1.88 22.54 -17.23
C LYS A 162 0.80 21.81 -18.04
N GLN A 163 0.07 22.52 -18.90
CA GLN A 163 -0.96 21.93 -19.75
C GLN A 163 -0.34 21.10 -20.89
N VAL A 164 0.74 21.58 -21.52
CA VAL A 164 1.49 20.81 -22.54
C VAL A 164 2.00 19.48 -21.96
N LEU A 165 2.68 19.52 -20.81
CA LEU A 165 3.18 18.31 -20.14
C LEU A 165 2.05 17.33 -19.76
N LYS A 166 0.87 17.86 -19.41
CA LYS A 166 -0.31 17.05 -19.09
C LYS A 166 -0.88 16.37 -20.33
N GLU A 167 -0.90 17.06 -21.47
CA GLU A 167 -1.35 16.50 -22.74
C GLU A 167 -0.41 15.41 -23.24
N GLU A 168 0.91 15.61 -23.17
CA GLU A 168 1.92 14.60 -23.47
C GLU A 168 1.76 13.37 -22.57
N ALA A 169 1.59 13.57 -21.26
CA ALA A 169 1.33 12.48 -20.32
C ALA A 169 0.02 11.74 -20.63
N SER A 170 -1.00 12.43 -21.14
CA SER A 170 -2.27 11.82 -21.56
C SER A 170 -2.11 11.00 -22.85
N ARG A 171 -1.33 11.48 -23.81
CA ARG A 171 -1.01 10.72 -25.04
C ARG A 171 -0.26 9.44 -24.72
N LEU A 172 0.77 9.52 -23.86
CA LEU A 172 1.51 8.37 -23.36
C LEU A 172 0.61 7.36 -22.62
N MET A 173 -0.32 7.87 -21.80
CA MET A 173 -1.29 7.02 -21.09
C MET A 173 -2.24 6.32 -22.06
N GLU A 174 -2.68 6.99 -23.12
CA GLU A 174 -3.58 6.41 -24.12
C GLU A 174 -2.88 5.31 -24.94
N GLU A 175 -1.61 5.53 -25.28
CA GLU A 175 -0.81 4.60 -26.09
C GLU A 175 -0.31 3.38 -25.30
N TYR A 176 0.33 3.60 -24.14
CA TYR A 176 0.99 2.53 -23.37
C TYR A 176 0.24 2.12 -22.11
N GLY A 177 -0.73 2.92 -21.65
CA GLY A 177 -1.40 2.71 -20.38
C GLY A 177 -2.55 1.70 -20.42
N TYR A 178 -2.81 1.08 -21.57
CA TYR A 178 -3.89 0.13 -21.77
C TYR A 178 -3.43 -1.10 -22.57
N CYS A 179 -4.08 -2.23 -22.34
CA CYS A 179 -3.96 -3.46 -23.12
C CYS A 179 -5.36 -3.94 -23.55
N LEU A 180 -5.41 -4.82 -24.54
CA LEU A 180 -6.59 -5.60 -24.89
C LEU A 180 -6.47 -6.98 -24.23
N LEU A 181 -7.37 -7.28 -23.31
CA LEU A 181 -7.42 -8.56 -22.58
C LEU A 181 -8.78 -9.22 -22.82
N ASP A 182 -8.78 -10.35 -23.51
CA ASP A 182 -9.99 -11.10 -23.89
C ASP A 182 -11.01 -10.23 -24.65
N GLY A 183 -10.52 -9.33 -25.50
CA GLY A 183 -11.35 -8.37 -26.24
C GLY A 183 -11.73 -7.10 -25.47
N HIS A 184 -11.37 -6.97 -24.19
CA HIS A 184 -11.67 -5.78 -23.38
C HIS A 184 -10.45 -4.88 -23.19
N ARG A 185 -10.66 -3.58 -23.34
CA ARG A 185 -9.64 -2.57 -23.06
C ARG A 185 -9.44 -2.41 -21.55
N GLU A 186 -8.30 -2.87 -21.05
CA GLU A 186 -7.96 -2.89 -19.63
C GLU A 186 -6.79 -1.95 -19.32
N LYS A 187 -6.85 -1.29 -18.17
CA LYS A 187 -5.81 -0.34 -17.76
C LYS A 187 -4.60 -1.11 -17.21
N ILE A 188 -3.39 -0.68 -17.59
CA ILE A 188 -2.13 -1.19 -17.06
C ILE A 188 -1.76 -0.40 -15.79
N GLY A 189 -1.27 -1.09 -14.76
CA GLY A 189 -0.92 -0.50 -13.47
C GLY A 189 0.36 0.34 -13.52
N ASN A 190 1.42 -0.22 -14.09
CA ASN A 190 2.77 0.34 -14.09
C ASN A 190 3.47 0.13 -15.45
N PHE A 191 2.98 0.78 -16.50
CA PHE A 191 3.53 0.63 -17.86
C PHE A 191 4.90 1.31 -18.04
N LYS A 192 5.24 2.29 -17.21
CA LYS A 192 6.55 2.97 -17.22
C LYS A 192 7.56 2.16 -16.42
N LEU A 193 8.72 1.87 -17.01
CA LEU A 193 9.82 1.22 -16.30
C LEU A 193 10.39 2.14 -15.21
N GLU A 194 10.90 1.52 -14.14
CA GLU A 194 11.56 2.26 -13.07
C GLU A 194 12.86 2.90 -13.63
N PRO A 195 13.06 4.23 -13.46
CA PRO A 195 14.29 4.87 -13.90
C PRO A 195 15.50 4.40 -13.06
N PRO A 196 16.73 4.51 -13.62
CA PRO A 196 17.94 4.26 -12.85
C PRO A 196 18.04 5.21 -11.65
N GLY A 197 18.82 4.80 -10.64
CA GLY A 197 19.03 5.61 -9.44
C GLY A 197 19.57 4.80 -8.27
N LEU A 198 19.71 5.41 -7.10
CA LEU A 198 20.22 4.72 -5.92
C LEU A 198 19.13 3.93 -5.18
N PHE A 199 19.44 2.70 -4.77
CA PHE A 199 18.55 1.83 -4.02
C PHE A 199 18.34 2.37 -2.60
N ARG A 200 17.08 2.66 -2.25
CA ARG A 200 16.68 3.21 -0.95
C ARG A 200 15.97 2.13 -0.14
N GLY A 201 16.74 1.16 0.32
CA GLY A 201 16.25 0.10 1.22
C GLY A 201 15.74 0.70 2.53
N ARG A 202 14.62 0.19 3.04
CA ARG A 202 14.02 0.68 4.29
C ARG A 202 14.76 0.11 5.51
N GLY A 203 14.82 0.89 6.59
CA GLY A 203 15.56 0.52 7.81
C GLY A 203 17.08 0.52 7.58
N GLU A 204 17.78 -0.33 8.33
CA GLU A 204 19.22 -0.58 8.16
C GLU A 204 19.44 -1.66 7.09
N HIS A 205 19.04 -1.35 5.86
CA HIS A 205 19.18 -2.28 4.74
C HIS A 205 20.64 -2.31 4.23
N PRO A 206 21.32 -3.48 4.18
CA PRO A 206 22.76 -3.57 3.86
C PRO A 206 23.09 -3.14 2.43
N LYS A 207 22.16 -3.31 1.48
CA LYS A 207 22.30 -2.86 0.08
C LYS A 207 21.89 -1.40 -0.21
N MET A 208 21.51 -0.59 0.80
CA MET A 208 21.12 0.81 0.53
C MET A 208 22.28 1.58 -0.12
N GLY A 209 22.00 2.45 -1.10
CA GLY A 209 23.03 3.20 -1.83
C GLY A 209 23.53 2.50 -3.09
N LYS A 210 23.31 1.19 -3.25
CA LYS A 210 23.66 0.47 -4.50
C LYS A 210 22.94 1.04 -5.72
N LEU A 211 23.60 1.00 -6.87
CA LEU A 211 23.10 1.52 -8.14
C LEU A 211 22.03 0.58 -8.72
N LYS A 212 20.81 1.08 -8.88
CA LYS A 212 19.79 0.46 -9.73
C LYS A 212 20.08 0.87 -11.18
N LYS A 213 20.44 -0.12 -12.00
CA LYS A 213 20.83 0.11 -13.38
C LYS A 213 19.62 0.44 -14.26
N ARG A 214 19.89 1.13 -15.37
CA ARG A 214 18.89 1.39 -16.42
C ARG A 214 18.53 0.05 -17.06
N ILE A 215 17.23 -0.22 -17.19
CA ILE A 215 16.72 -1.43 -17.83
C ILE A 215 16.75 -1.21 -19.33
N GLN A 216 17.43 -2.08 -20.06
CA GLN A 216 17.48 -2.07 -21.52
C GLN A 216 16.41 -2.98 -22.14
N PRO A 217 16.01 -2.78 -23.40
CA PRO A 217 15.09 -3.70 -24.08
C PRO A 217 15.56 -5.16 -24.04
N GLU A 218 16.88 -5.38 -24.09
CA GLU A 218 17.53 -6.69 -24.02
C GLU A 218 17.37 -7.39 -22.65
N ASP A 219 16.92 -6.67 -21.61
CA ASP A 219 16.60 -7.22 -20.30
C ASP A 219 15.13 -7.63 -20.15
N VAL A 220 14.27 -7.11 -21.04
CA VAL A 220 12.81 -7.23 -20.92
C VAL A 220 12.28 -8.46 -21.66
N THR A 221 11.52 -9.27 -20.92
CA THR A 221 10.69 -10.35 -21.48
C THR A 221 9.26 -9.87 -21.65
N ILE A 222 8.73 -9.98 -22.87
CA ILE A 222 7.34 -9.63 -23.22
C ILE A 222 6.45 -10.87 -23.15
N ASN A 223 5.22 -10.72 -22.65
CA ASN A 223 4.21 -11.77 -22.62
C ASN A 223 2.89 -11.28 -23.23
N CYS A 224 2.54 -11.86 -24.38
CA CYS A 224 1.34 -11.53 -25.16
C CYS A 224 0.78 -12.79 -25.81
N SER A 225 -0.38 -12.75 -26.45
CA SER A 225 -0.87 -13.90 -27.21
C SER A 225 -0.08 -14.13 -28.50
N GLN A 226 -0.04 -15.38 -28.95
CA GLN A 226 0.68 -15.77 -30.17
C GLN A 226 0.06 -15.16 -31.44
N ASP A 227 -1.25 -14.94 -31.43
CA ASP A 227 -2.07 -14.35 -32.50
C ASP A 227 -2.20 -12.81 -32.39
N SER A 228 -1.62 -12.20 -31.35
CA SER A 228 -1.67 -10.74 -31.14
C SER A 228 -0.58 -9.99 -31.89
N LYS A 229 -0.74 -8.66 -32.01
CA LYS A 229 0.35 -7.79 -32.48
C LYS A 229 1.45 -7.69 -31.41
N ILE A 230 2.57 -8.38 -31.64
CA ILE A 230 3.74 -8.33 -30.75
C ILE A 230 4.29 -6.88 -30.67
N PRO A 231 4.54 -6.33 -29.47
CA PRO A 231 5.19 -5.04 -29.31
C PRO A 231 6.54 -4.97 -30.02
N ALA A 232 6.77 -3.93 -30.82
CA ALA A 232 8.09 -3.68 -31.39
C ALA A 232 9.03 -3.08 -30.30
N PRO A 233 10.28 -3.54 -30.20
CA PRO A 233 11.28 -2.88 -29.36
C PRO A 233 11.64 -1.49 -29.92
N PRO A 234 12.25 -0.60 -29.12
CA PRO A 234 12.86 0.63 -29.62
C PRO A 234 13.80 0.37 -30.80
N ALA A 235 13.93 1.34 -31.70
CA ALA A 235 14.73 1.19 -32.92
C ALA A 235 16.19 0.82 -32.58
N GLY A 236 16.73 -0.20 -33.26
CA GLY A 236 18.09 -0.71 -33.02
C GLY A 236 18.21 -1.72 -31.87
N HIS A 237 17.13 -2.00 -31.14
CA HIS A 237 17.13 -2.92 -30.01
C HIS A 237 16.32 -4.19 -30.27
N ARG A 238 16.47 -5.16 -29.37
CA ARG A 238 15.65 -6.38 -29.34
C ARG A 238 15.18 -6.71 -27.92
N TRP A 239 14.03 -7.35 -27.82
CA TRP A 239 13.59 -7.92 -26.54
C TRP A 239 14.49 -9.08 -26.11
N LYS A 240 14.62 -9.29 -24.79
CA LYS A 240 15.25 -10.48 -24.23
C LYS A 240 14.62 -11.76 -24.77
N ARG A 241 13.28 -11.79 -24.73
CA ARG A 241 12.43 -12.86 -25.22
C ARG A 241 10.99 -12.37 -25.34
N VAL A 242 10.26 -12.91 -26.32
CA VAL A 242 8.79 -12.84 -26.37
C VAL A 242 8.25 -14.22 -26.03
N GLN A 243 7.26 -14.30 -25.15
CA GLN A 243 6.60 -15.55 -24.75
C GLN A 243 5.08 -15.39 -24.75
N HIS A 244 4.39 -16.53 -24.70
CA HIS A 244 2.93 -16.65 -24.81
C HIS A 244 2.37 -17.51 -23.68
N ASP A 245 2.67 -17.15 -22.44
CA ASP A 245 2.26 -17.90 -21.24
C ASP A 245 0.95 -17.34 -20.69
N ASN A 246 -0.15 -18.05 -20.99
CA ASN A 246 -1.49 -17.70 -20.53
C ASN A 246 -1.81 -18.14 -19.09
N THR A 247 -0.86 -18.77 -18.38
CA THR A 247 -1.02 -19.18 -16.97
C THR A 247 -0.66 -18.04 -16.00
N VAL A 248 0.02 -17.01 -16.49
CA VAL A 248 0.47 -15.84 -15.72
C VAL A 248 -0.31 -14.57 -16.09
N THR A 249 -0.23 -13.54 -15.23
CA THR A 249 -1.00 -12.29 -15.39
C THR A 249 -0.14 -11.06 -15.69
N TRP A 250 1.16 -11.22 -15.92
CA TRP A 250 2.07 -10.12 -16.21
C TRP A 250 2.26 -9.95 -17.72
N LEU A 251 2.48 -8.71 -18.14
CA LEU A 251 2.59 -8.30 -19.54
C LEU A 251 4.05 -8.15 -19.97
N ALA A 252 4.90 -7.68 -19.05
CA ALA A 252 6.34 -7.63 -19.24
C ALA A 252 7.04 -7.94 -17.92
N SER A 253 8.24 -8.50 -17.99
CA SER A 253 9.08 -8.77 -16.82
C SER A 253 10.57 -8.54 -17.11
N TRP A 254 11.32 -8.22 -16.07
CA TRP A 254 12.78 -8.07 -16.12
C TRP A 254 13.37 -8.45 -14.76
N LEU A 255 14.66 -8.73 -14.70
CA LEU A 255 15.36 -8.96 -13.44
C LEU A 255 15.94 -7.63 -12.95
N GLU A 256 15.64 -7.25 -11.70
CA GLU A 256 16.33 -6.10 -11.10
C GLU A 256 17.70 -6.51 -10.53
N ASN A 257 18.66 -5.62 -10.56
CA ASN A 257 20.07 -5.93 -10.34
C ASN A 257 20.52 -5.90 -8.86
N ILE A 258 19.68 -5.45 -7.92
CA ILE A 258 20.04 -5.32 -6.49
C ILE A 258 19.87 -6.66 -5.77
N HIS A 259 18.71 -7.32 -5.96
CA HIS A 259 18.41 -8.62 -5.35
C HIS A 259 18.25 -9.75 -6.37
N GLY A 260 18.39 -9.46 -7.67
CA GLY A 260 18.22 -10.46 -8.73
C GLY A 260 16.78 -10.95 -8.87
N ARG A 261 15.79 -10.21 -8.36
CA ARG A 261 14.39 -10.64 -8.35
C ARG A 261 13.66 -10.17 -9.61
N PRO A 262 12.67 -10.93 -10.10
CA PRO A 262 11.86 -10.49 -11.22
C PRO A 262 10.90 -9.37 -10.81
N LYS A 263 10.87 -8.31 -11.62
CA LYS A 263 9.90 -7.23 -11.61
C LYS A 263 8.90 -7.43 -12.75
N TYR A 264 7.71 -6.88 -12.61
CA TYR A 264 6.60 -7.14 -13.54
C TYR A 264 5.81 -5.87 -13.84
N ILE A 265 5.38 -5.74 -15.10
CA ILE A 265 4.25 -4.90 -15.49
C ILE A 265 2.98 -5.73 -15.37
N MET A 266 2.01 -5.24 -14.62
CA MET A 266 0.73 -5.92 -14.42
C MET A 266 -0.44 -4.97 -14.65
N LEU A 267 -1.62 -5.56 -14.83
CA LEU A 267 -2.88 -4.83 -14.93
C LEU A 267 -3.16 -4.00 -13.66
N ASN A 268 -3.93 -2.93 -13.86
CA ASN A 268 -4.39 -2.03 -12.81
C ASN A 268 -5.30 -2.77 -11.80
N PRO A 269 -5.35 -2.37 -10.52
CA PRO A 269 -6.26 -2.95 -9.54
C PRO A 269 -7.75 -2.96 -9.92
N SER A 270 -8.21 -2.09 -10.83
CA SER A 270 -9.59 -2.08 -11.34
C SER A 270 -9.87 -3.16 -12.41
N SER A 271 -8.85 -3.85 -12.92
CA SER A 271 -9.02 -4.88 -13.95
C SER A 271 -9.70 -6.14 -13.42
N LYS A 272 -10.38 -6.88 -14.31
CA LYS A 272 -11.08 -8.15 -13.99
C LYS A 272 -10.18 -9.11 -13.21
N LEU A 273 -9.00 -9.44 -13.74
CA LEU A 273 -8.10 -10.42 -13.12
C LEU A 273 -7.58 -10.01 -11.74
N LYS A 274 -7.41 -8.70 -11.48
CA LYS A 274 -7.01 -8.20 -10.16
C LYS A 274 -8.20 -8.12 -9.20
N GLY A 275 -9.35 -7.65 -9.68
CA GLY A 275 -10.59 -7.55 -8.93
C GLY A 275 -11.08 -8.92 -8.46
N GLU A 276 -11.13 -9.92 -9.34
CA GLU A 276 -11.57 -11.27 -9.02
C GLU A 276 -10.69 -11.92 -7.94
N LYS A 277 -9.36 -11.80 -8.05
CA LYS A 277 -8.44 -12.27 -7.00
C LYS A 277 -8.64 -11.54 -5.67
N ASP A 278 -8.93 -10.23 -5.70
CA ASP A 278 -9.20 -9.45 -4.49
C ASP A 278 -10.52 -9.87 -3.84
N TRP A 279 -11.55 -10.16 -4.64
CA TRP A 279 -12.83 -10.72 -4.19
C TRP A 279 -12.66 -12.11 -3.56
N GLN A 280 -12.02 -13.05 -4.27
CA GLN A 280 -11.74 -14.41 -3.76
C GLN A 280 -10.92 -14.40 -2.45
N LYS A 281 -10.02 -13.43 -2.30
CA LYS A 281 -9.28 -13.21 -1.05
C LYS A 281 -10.21 -12.91 0.13
N TYR A 282 -11.22 -12.05 -0.05
CA TYR A 282 -12.21 -11.77 0.99
C TYR A 282 -13.16 -12.95 1.22
N GLU A 283 -13.59 -13.66 0.17
CA GLU A 283 -14.39 -14.88 0.32
C GLU A 283 -13.66 -15.98 1.11
N THR A 284 -12.34 -16.11 0.91
CA THR A 284 -11.53 -17.03 1.72
C THR A 284 -11.48 -16.62 3.19
N ALA A 285 -11.46 -15.31 3.48
CA ALA A 285 -11.53 -14.82 4.85
C ALA A 285 -12.93 -15.00 5.48
N ARG A 286 -14.01 -14.90 4.70
CA ARG A 286 -15.39 -15.23 5.15
C ARG A 286 -15.54 -16.73 5.44
N ARG A 287 -14.97 -17.60 4.60
CA ARG A 287 -14.91 -19.05 4.89
C ARG A 287 -14.13 -19.35 6.17
N LEU A 288 -13.05 -18.59 6.45
CA LEU A 288 -12.33 -18.70 7.72
C LEU A 288 -13.25 -18.33 8.90
N LYS A 289 -14.08 -17.28 8.80
CA LYS A 289 -15.04 -16.88 9.87
C LYS A 289 -15.90 -18.06 10.33
N MET A 290 -16.36 -18.90 9.39
CA MET A 290 -17.19 -20.07 9.72
C MET A 290 -16.42 -21.22 10.40
N LYS A 291 -15.11 -21.32 10.18
CA LYS A 291 -14.27 -22.41 10.72
C LYS A 291 -13.34 -21.98 11.85
N VAL A 292 -13.24 -20.68 12.14
CA VAL A 292 -12.22 -20.12 13.03
C VAL A 292 -12.30 -20.72 14.42
N ASP A 293 -13.50 -20.94 14.96
CA ASP A 293 -13.65 -21.50 16.31
C ASP A 293 -13.19 -22.95 16.40
N SER A 294 -13.34 -23.73 15.33
CA SER A 294 -12.79 -25.09 15.24
C SER A 294 -11.26 -25.05 15.25
N ILE A 295 -10.66 -24.15 14.46
CA ILE A 295 -9.20 -23.95 14.41
C ILE A 295 -8.68 -23.48 15.78
N ARG A 296 -9.40 -22.59 16.46
CA ARG A 296 -9.08 -22.11 17.81
C ARG A 296 -9.10 -23.23 18.85
N LYS A 297 -10.10 -24.10 18.79
CA LYS A 297 -10.14 -25.31 19.64
C LYS A 297 -8.96 -26.22 19.33
N GLN A 298 -8.59 -26.38 18.06
CA GLN A 298 -7.49 -27.25 17.67
C GLN A 298 -6.13 -26.74 18.17
N TYR A 299 -5.75 -25.49 17.89
CA TYR A 299 -4.45 -25.00 18.35
C TYR A 299 -4.35 -24.92 19.88
N ARG A 300 -5.49 -24.76 20.59
CA ARG A 300 -5.52 -24.83 22.07
C ARG A 300 -5.20 -26.22 22.60
N ARG A 301 -5.65 -27.27 21.90
CA ARG A 301 -5.26 -28.66 22.21
C ARG A 301 -3.78 -28.90 21.88
N ASP A 302 -3.29 -28.33 20.79
CA ASP A 302 -1.89 -28.47 20.37
C ASP A 302 -0.90 -27.98 21.45
N TRP A 303 -1.29 -27.04 22.32
CA TRP A 303 -0.44 -26.52 23.40
C TRP A 303 -0.06 -27.55 24.47
N THR A 304 -0.79 -28.65 24.59
CA THR A 304 -0.50 -29.74 25.54
C THR A 304 0.02 -30.99 24.85
N SER A 305 0.24 -30.96 23.52
CA SER A 305 0.80 -32.09 22.77
C SER A 305 2.13 -32.58 23.34
N ARG A 306 2.47 -33.86 23.16
CA ARG A 306 3.79 -34.37 23.54
C ARG A 306 4.90 -33.86 22.61
N GLU A 307 4.55 -33.54 21.37
CA GLU A 307 5.50 -33.06 20.38
C GLU A 307 5.73 -31.55 20.47
N MET A 308 7.00 -31.15 20.63
CA MET A 308 7.39 -29.73 20.71
C MET A 308 7.00 -28.94 19.45
N LYS A 309 7.16 -29.55 18.27
CA LYS A 309 6.80 -28.94 16.99
C LYS A 309 5.31 -28.57 16.93
N ILE A 310 4.44 -29.42 17.46
CA ILE A 310 2.99 -29.18 17.51
C ILE A 310 2.69 -28.03 18.49
N ARG A 311 3.35 -28.00 19.66
CA ARG A 311 3.20 -26.88 20.61
C ARG A 311 3.61 -25.55 20.01
N GLN A 312 4.79 -25.49 19.38
CA GLN A 312 5.30 -24.28 18.73
C GLN A 312 4.35 -23.79 17.64
N ARG A 313 3.87 -24.70 16.78
CA ARG A 313 2.85 -24.39 15.77
C ARG A 313 1.58 -23.81 16.40
N GLY A 314 1.07 -24.45 17.46
CA GLY A 314 -0.14 -23.99 18.15
C GLY A 314 0.00 -22.60 18.76
N VAL A 315 1.19 -22.27 19.30
CA VAL A 315 1.48 -20.93 19.83
C VAL A 315 1.68 -19.90 18.71
N ALA A 316 2.36 -20.26 17.62
CA ALA A 316 2.54 -19.37 16.47
C ALA A 316 1.20 -19.02 15.80
N ILE A 317 0.31 -20.01 15.60
CA ILE A 317 -1.05 -19.76 15.07
C ILE A 317 -1.84 -18.86 16.03
N TYR A 318 -1.71 -19.06 17.34
CA TYR A 318 -2.33 -18.19 18.35
C TYR A 318 -1.87 -16.73 18.24
N PHE A 319 -0.56 -16.49 18.07
CA PHE A 319 -0.05 -15.12 17.86
C PHE A 319 -0.56 -14.51 16.54
N ILE A 320 -0.62 -15.29 15.47
CA ILE A 320 -1.18 -14.83 14.18
C ILE A 320 -2.67 -14.49 14.31
N ASP A 321 -3.46 -15.33 15.01
CA ASP A 321 -4.90 -15.10 15.23
C ASP A 321 -5.17 -13.92 16.18
N LYS A 322 -4.49 -13.83 17.31
CA LYS A 322 -4.79 -12.81 18.34
C LYS A 322 -4.14 -11.46 18.09
N LEU A 323 -2.90 -11.47 17.62
CA LEU A 323 -2.09 -10.25 17.47
C LEU A 323 -1.97 -9.80 16.01
N ALA A 324 -2.59 -10.53 15.08
CA ALA A 324 -2.52 -10.26 13.65
C ALA A 324 -1.08 -10.12 13.14
N LEU A 325 -0.14 -10.90 13.71
CA LEU A 325 1.25 -10.93 13.25
C LEU A 325 1.34 -11.48 11.83
N ARG A 326 2.35 -11.03 11.08
CA ARG A 326 2.67 -11.61 9.77
C ARG A 326 3.36 -12.96 9.95
N ALA A 327 3.29 -13.82 8.94
CA ALA A 327 3.86 -15.17 9.00
C ALA A 327 5.35 -15.16 9.37
N GLY A 328 6.16 -14.25 8.80
CA GLY A 328 7.61 -14.15 9.04
C GLY A 328 8.38 -15.21 8.28
N ASN A 329 8.59 -15.01 6.99
CA ASN A 329 9.47 -15.89 6.22
C ASN A 329 10.93 -15.61 6.63
N GLU A 330 11.74 -16.66 6.65
CA GLU A 330 13.20 -16.55 6.76
C GLU A 330 13.74 -15.62 5.67
N LYS A 331 14.79 -14.89 6.04
CA LYS A 331 15.44 -13.89 5.21
C LYS A 331 16.92 -14.16 5.17
N ASP A 332 17.54 -13.74 4.08
CA ASP A 332 18.99 -13.73 3.91
C ASP A 332 19.61 -12.50 4.60
N ASP A 333 20.91 -12.61 4.89
CA ASP A 333 21.74 -11.53 5.44
C ASP A 333 21.88 -10.34 4.48
N GLU A 334 21.43 -10.49 3.23
CA GLU A 334 21.38 -9.43 2.23
C GLU A 334 20.19 -8.47 2.37
N SER A 335 19.33 -8.71 3.37
CA SER A 335 18.11 -7.94 3.61
C SER A 335 18.12 -7.28 4.99
N ALA A 336 17.29 -6.25 5.17
CA ALA A 336 17.14 -5.62 6.48
C ALA A 336 16.58 -6.62 7.51
N ASP A 337 17.28 -6.74 8.65
CA ASP A 337 16.88 -7.63 9.75
C ASP A 337 15.51 -7.23 10.29
N THR A 338 14.52 -8.02 9.91
CA THR A 338 13.12 -7.79 10.25
C THR A 338 12.40 -9.11 10.29
N VAL A 339 11.62 -9.30 11.33
CA VAL A 339 11.03 -10.60 11.67
C VAL A 339 9.51 -10.59 11.58
N GLY A 340 8.92 -11.78 11.50
CA GLY A 340 7.50 -12.02 11.73
C GLY A 340 7.32 -13.21 12.66
N CYS A 341 6.10 -13.72 12.78
CA CYS A 341 5.74 -14.69 13.82
C CYS A 341 6.63 -15.93 13.85
N CYS A 342 6.89 -16.58 12.71
CA CYS A 342 7.66 -17.84 12.68
C CYS A 342 9.17 -17.61 12.79
N SER A 343 9.64 -16.40 12.47
CA SER A 343 11.06 -16.02 12.51
C SER A 343 11.39 -15.14 13.72
N LEU A 344 10.56 -15.20 14.78
CA LEU A 344 10.86 -14.52 16.04
C LEU A 344 12.07 -15.20 16.69
N ARG A 345 12.91 -14.40 17.32
CA ARG A 345 14.08 -14.83 18.11
C ARG A 345 13.81 -14.63 19.60
N VAL A 346 14.63 -15.23 20.45
CA VAL A 346 14.47 -15.14 21.91
C VAL A 346 14.54 -13.69 22.40
N GLU A 347 15.46 -12.87 21.86
CA GLU A 347 15.64 -11.45 22.21
C GLU A 347 14.39 -10.59 21.98
N HIS A 348 13.49 -11.01 21.10
CA HIS A 348 12.32 -10.24 20.69
C HIS A 348 11.16 -10.32 21.67
N ILE A 349 11.24 -11.20 22.68
CA ILE A 349 10.20 -11.34 23.69
C ILE A 349 10.77 -11.35 25.11
N THR A 350 10.05 -10.69 26.02
CA THR A 350 10.33 -10.74 27.45
C THR A 350 9.10 -11.28 28.20
N LEU A 351 9.32 -12.24 29.09
CA LEU A 351 8.24 -12.92 29.82
C LEU A 351 8.08 -12.37 31.24
N HIS A 352 6.96 -11.71 31.49
CA HIS A 352 6.63 -11.15 32.81
C HIS A 352 5.57 -12.00 33.50
N ARG A 353 5.87 -12.52 34.70
CA ARG A 353 4.88 -13.30 35.47
C ARG A 353 3.69 -12.44 35.88
N ARG A 354 3.94 -11.19 36.29
CA ARG A 354 2.93 -10.18 36.62
C ARG A 354 3.47 -8.81 36.19
N LEU A 355 2.66 -8.05 35.44
CA LEU A 355 2.99 -6.69 34.99
C LEU A 355 1.68 -5.90 34.89
N ASP A 356 1.66 -4.65 35.36
CA ASP A 356 0.49 -3.75 35.26
C ASP A 356 -0.83 -4.39 35.74
N ALA A 357 -0.78 -5.08 36.89
CA ALA A 357 -1.87 -5.86 37.49
C ALA A 357 -2.40 -7.05 36.66
N GLN A 358 -1.77 -7.39 35.53
CA GLN A 358 -2.09 -8.54 34.70
C GLN A 358 -1.11 -9.69 34.95
N GLU A 359 -1.59 -10.93 34.89
CA GLU A 359 -0.75 -12.13 34.98
C GLU A 359 -0.36 -12.64 33.59
N HIS A 360 0.79 -13.32 33.50
CA HIS A 360 1.26 -13.99 32.28
C HIS A 360 1.39 -13.04 31.09
N VAL A 361 2.15 -11.96 31.25
CA VAL A 361 2.32 -10.93 30.23
C VAL A 361 3.55 -11.23 29.38
N VAL A 362 3.39 -11.18 28.06
CA VAL A 362 4.47 -11.26 27.08
C VAL A 362 4.68 -9.87 26.50
N GLU A 363 5.88 -9.33 26.70
CA GLU A 363 6.33 -8.11 26.06
C GLU A 363 7.00 -8.47 24.74
N PHE A 364 6.49 -7.93 23.65
CA PHE A 364 7.05 -8.06 22.31
C PHE A 364 7.75 -6.77 21.93
N ASP A 365 8.97 -6.87 21.45
CA ASP A 365 9.71 -5.74 20.89
C ASP A 365 10.59 -6.20 19.73
N PHE A 366 10.19 -5.89 18.51
CA PHE A 366 10.93 -6.28 17.31
C PHE A 366 10.62 -5.40 16.11
N LEU A 367 11.49 -5.42 15.10
CA LEU A 367 11.26 -4.73 13.83
C LEU A 367 10.52 -5.65 12.86
N GLY A 368 9.30 -5.26 12.49
CA GLY A 368 8.47 -5.99 11.52
C GLY A 368 8.76 -5.58 10.07
N LYS A 369 7.82 -5.94 9.17
CA LYS A 369 7.88 -5.51 7.75
C LYS A 369 8.13 -4.00 7.65
N ASP A 370 9.01 -3.61 6.74
CA ASP A 370 9.41 -2.22 6.48
C ASP A 370 10.17 -1.58 7.66
N SER A 371 10.74 -2.40 8.55
CA SER A 371 11.44 -1.98 9.77
C SER A 371 10.58 -1.15 10.72
N ILE A 372 9.26 -1.38 10.71
CA ILE A 372 8.33 -0.75 11.63
C ILE A 372 8.36 -1.54 12.95
N ARG A 373 8.73 -0.87 14.04
CA ARG A 373 8.75 -1.45 15.38
C ARG A 373 7.35 -1.94 15.79
N TYR A 374 7.28 -3.19 16.22
CA TYR A 374 6.14 -3.77 16.90
C TYR A 374 6.49 -3.84 18.38
N TYR A 375 5.85 -2.97 19.17
CA TYR A 375 5.97 -2.97 20.61
C TYR A 375 4.60 -3.22 21.22
N ASN A 376 4.46 -4.28 22.02
CA ASN A 376 3.18 -4.60 22.65
C ASN A 376 3.36 -5.43 23.93
N LYS A 377 2.57 -5.14 24.95
CA LYS A 377 2.50 -5.94 26.19
C LYS A 377 1.16 -6.66 26.21
N VAL A 378 1.21 -7.98 26.10
CA VAL A 378 0.00 -8.78 25.88
C VAL A 378 -0.15 -9.82 26.99
N PRO A 379 -1.26 -9.80 27.77
CA PRO A 379 -1.59 -10.92 28.64
C PRO A 379 -1.98 -12.14 27.80
N VAL A 380 -1.29 -13.26 28.00
CA VAL A 380 -1.53 -14.50 27.25
C VAL A 380 -2.10 -15.59 28.16
N GLU A 381 -2.66 -16.63 27.56
CA GLU A 381 -3.16 -17.79 28.31
C GLU A 381 -1.99 -18.49 29.05
N LYS A 382 -2.24 -18.95 30.28
CA LYS A 382 -1.22 -19.56 31.16
C LYS A 382 -0.42 -20.67 30.47
N GLN A 383 -1.06 -21.49 29.64
CA GLN A 383 -0.40 -22.58 28.92
C GLN A 383 0.55 -22.05 27.83
N VAL A 384 0.18 -20.97 27.15
CA VAL A 384 1.05 -20.29 26.18
C VAL A 384 2.29 -19.74 26.88
N PHE A 385 2.10 -19.05 28.01
CA PHE A 385 3.21 -18.51 28.81
C PHE A 385 4.19 -19.60 29.28
N LYS A 386 3.67 -20.74 29.76
CA LYS A 386 4.49 -21.91 30.13
C LYS A 386 5.25 -22.48 28.94
N ASN A 387 4.60 -22.58 27.77
CA ASN A 387 5.25 -23.08 26.56
C ASN A 387 6.35 -22.14 26.08
N LEU A 388 6.15 -20.82 26.12
CA LEU A 388 7.20 -19.85 25.78
C LEU A 388 8.43 -19.99 26.68
N LYS A 389 8.24 -20.20 27.99
CA LYS A 389 9.36 -20.51 28.90
C LYS A 389 10.14 -21.75 28.48
N LEU A 390 9.46 -22.77 27.96
CA LEU A 390 10.12 -23.97 27.45
C LEU A 390 10.83 -23.71 26.12
N PHE A 391 10.26 -22.86 25.25
CA PHE A 391 10.85 -22.54 23.95
C PHE A 391 12.11 -21.69 24.06
N ILE A 392 12.25 -20.91 25.13
CA ILE A 392 13.43 -20.08 25.44
C ILE A 392 14.50 -20.87 26.22
N LYS A 393 14.13 -21.99 26.85
CA LYS A 393 15.04 -22.73 27.72
C LYS A 393 16.22 -23.30 26.90
N HIS A 394 17.44 -23.05 27.34
CA HIS A 394 18.68 -23.48 26.68
C HIS A 394 18.87 -22.90 25.26
N LYS A 395 18.46 -21.64 25.08
CA LYS A 395 18.68 -20.89 23.84
C LYS A 395 19.35 -19.56 24.14
N ASP A 396 20.17 -19.11 23.21
CA ASP A 396 20.78 -17.79 23.23
C ASP A 396 19.80 -16.73 22.68
N PRO A 397 20.03 -15.44 22.93
CA PRO A 397 19.12 -14.37 22.49
C PRO A 397 18.87 -14.35 20.97
N GLU A 398 19.88 -14.74 20.19
CA GLU A 398 19.89 -14.77 18.73
C GLU A 398 19.21 -16.01 18.14
N ASP A 399 18.94 -17.04 18.96
CA ASP A 399 18.29 -18.25 18.48
C ASP A 399 16.82 -18.02 18.16
N ASP A 400 16.32 -18.78 17.17
CA ASP A 400 14.90 -18.79 16.82
C ASP A 400 14.04 -19.25 17.99
N LEU A 401 13.04 -18.44 18.35
CA LEU A 401 12.03 -18.80 19.33
C LEU A 401 11.28 -20.07 18.92
N PHE A 402 11.01 -20.21 17.62
CA PHE A 402 10.30 -21.35 17.04
C PHE A 402 11.20 -22.19 16.12
N ASP A 403 12.21 -22.83 16.70
CA ASP A 403 13.24 -23.64 16.02
C ASP A 403 12.73 -24.84 15.19
N ARG A 404 11.48 -25.29 15.36
CA ARG A 404 10.97 -26.51 14.70
C ARG A 404 9.87 -26.27 13.67
N ILE A 405 9.50 -25.01 13.43
CA ILE A 405 8.46 -24.64 12.47
C ILE A 405 9.02 -23.68 11.42
N THR A 406 8.43 -23.69 10.24
CA THR A 406 8.69 -22.69 9.20
C THR A 406 7.35 -22.23 8.63
N THR A 407 7.33 -21.09 7.94
CA THR A 407 6.09 -20.58 7.33
C THR A 407 5.50 -21.53 6.31
N VAL A 408 6.34 -22.28 5.58
CA VAL A 408 5.92 -23.31 4.62
C VAL A 408 5.14 -24.41 5.35
N LYS A 409 5.71 -24.97 6.42
CA LYS A 409 5.07 -26.02 7.22
C LYS A 409 3.78 -25.52 7.89
N LEU A 410 3.79 -24.30 8.42
CA LEU A 410 2.61 -23.68 9.04
C LEU A 410 1.48 -23.49 8.03
N ASN A 411 1.77 -22.95 6.84
CA ASN A 411 0.76 -22.77 5.79
C ASN A 411 0.24 -24.10 5.26
N LYS A 412 1.07 -25.14 5.19
CA LYS A 412 0.62 -26.49 4.81
C LYS A 412 -0.45 -27.02 5.79
N THR A 413 -0.21 -26.95 7.09
CA THR A 413 -1.20 -27.37 8.11
C THR A 413 -2.47 -26.52 8.06
N LEU A 414 -2.35 -25.20 7.86
CA LEU A 414 -3.50 -24.33 7.70
C LEU A 414 -4.35 -24.74 6.48
N ASN A 415 -3.69 -25.01 5.36
CA ASN A 415 -4.36 -25.43 4.13
C ASN A 415 -5.08 -26.79 4.27
N GLU A 416 -4.49 -27.73 5.03
CA GLU A 416 -5.14 -29.00 5.41
C GLU A 416 -6.40 -28.77 6.25
N SER A 417 -6.41 -27.74 7.11
CA SER A 417 -7.57 -27.39 7.94
C SER A 417 -8.69 -26.71 7.13
N MET A 418 -8.32 -25.94 6.11
CA MET A 418 -9.23 -25.28 5.19
C MET A 418 -8.51 -24.98 3.86
N PRO A 419 -8.99 -25.52 2.73
CA PRO A 419 -8.37 -25.25 1.43
C PRO A 419 -8.24 -23.75 1.13
N GLY A 420 -7.04 -23.32 0.76
CA GLY A 420 -6.67 -21.92 0.52
C GLY A 420 -6.31 -21.12 1.78
N LEU A 421 -6.38 -21.71 2.97
CA LEU A 421 -6.03 -21.03 4.20
C LEU A 421 -4.52 -20.89 4.35
N THR A 422 -4.09 -19.66 4.64
CA THR A 422 -2.70 -19.30 4.92
C THR A 422 -2.67 -18.27 6.05
N ALA A 423 -1.51 -18.07 6.67
CA ALA A 423 -1.35 -17.11 7.77
C ALA A 423 -1.83 -15.69 7.41
N LYS A 424 -1.67 -15.26 6.15
CA LYS A 424 -2.15 -13.96 5.67
C LYS A 424 -3.67 -13.79 5.76
N VAL A 425 -4.44 -14.88 5.66
CA VAL A 425 -5.91 -14.85 5.68
C VAL A 425 -6.42 -14.41 7.05
N PHE A 426 -5.74 -14.80 8.14
CA PHE A 426 -6.09 -14.35 9.50
C PHE A 426 -6.01 -12.84 9.64
N ARG A 427 -5.00 -12.19 9.05
CA ARG A 427 -4.90 -10.71 9.08
C ARG A 427 -6.07 -10.06 8.34
N THR A 428 -6.47 -10.59 7.18
CA THR A 428 -7.65 -10.10 6.44
C THR A 428 -8.93 -10.32 7.23
N PHE A 429 -9.13 -11.53 7.77
CA PHE A 429 -10.28 -11.88 8.59
C PHE A 429 -10.43 -10.98 9.83
N ASN A 430 -9.35 -10.81 10.60
CA ASN A 430 -9.35 -9.99 11.81
C ASN A 430 -9.57 -8.51 11.50
N ALA A 431 -8.94 -7.98 10.45
CA ALA A 431 -9.14 -6.59 10.04
C ALA A 431 -10.58 -6.32 9.61
N SER A 432 -11.15 -7.17 8.76
CA SER A 432 -12.53 -7.03 8.26
C SER A 432 -13.56 -7.18 9.38
N THR A 433 -13.39 -8.19 10.25
CA THR A 433 -14.31 -8.41 11.40
C THR A 433 -14.24 -7.27 12.40
N THR A 434 -13.04 -6.78 12.71
CA THR A 434 -12.87 -5.63 13.63
C THR A 434 -13.53 -4.38 13.07
N LEU A 435 -13.40 -4.11 11.76
CA LEU A 435 -14.07 -2.98 11.14
C LEU A 435 -15.60 -3.08 11.28
N GLN A 436 -16.17 -4.24 10.94
CA GLN A 436 -17.60 -4.51 11.05
C GLN A 436 -18.10 -4.34 12.50
N ASP A 437 -17.42 -4.95 13.47
CA ASP A 437 -17.79 -4.87 14.88
C ASP A 437 -17.71 -3.44 15.42
N GLN A 438 -16.67 -2.69 15.04
CA GLN A 438 -16.50 -1.30 15.48
C GLN A 438 -17.53 -0.38 14.84
N LEU A 439 -17.85 -0.56 13.55
CA LEU A 439 -18.91 0.23 12.91
C LEU A 439 -20.27 -0.03 13.56
N ASN A 440 -20.57 -1.28 13.91
CA ASN A 440 -21.80 -1.65 14.62
C ASN A 440 -21.89 -1.03 16.02
N LYS A 441 -20.75 -0.86 16.71
CA LYS A 441 -20.70 -0.28 18.06
C LYS A 441 -20.69 1.26 18.06
N LEU A 442 -19.97 1.87 17.12
CA LEU A 442 -19.66 3.30 17.12
C LEU A 442 -20.65 4.14 16.31
N THR A 443 -21.60 3.54 15.62
CA THR A 443 -22.51 4.28 14.73
C THR A 443 -23.97 4.05 15.08
N THR A 444 -24.74 5.15 15.14
CA THR A 444 -26.17 5.14 15.46
C THR A 444 -27.00 5.85 14.38
N GLU A 445 -28.29 5.53 14.29
CA GLU A 445 -29.16 6.03 13.21
C GLU A 445 -29.36 7.56 13.22
N GLY A 446 -29.19 8.23 14.37
CA GLY A 446 -29.40 9.67 14.54
C GLY A 446 -28.22 10.57 14.19
N MET A 447 -27.04 10.00 13.87
CA MET A 447 -25.84 10.78 13.57
C MET A 447 -25.92 11.54 12.24
N THR A 448 -25.31 12.72 12.20
CA THR A 448 -25.02 13.48 10.98
C THR A 448 -24.01 12.74 10.08
N VAL A 449 -23.85 13.20 8.83
CA VAL A 449 -22.89 12.59 7.89
C VAL A 449 -21.46 12.75 8.40
N GLU A 450 -21.14 13.90 8.97
CA GLU A 450 -19.81 14.23 9.49
C GLU A 450 -19.46 13.37 10.72
N GLU A 451 -20.42 13.18 11.64
CA GLU A 451 -20.27 12.27 12.79
C GLU A 451 -20.10 10.82 12.36
N LYS A 452 -20.87 10.39 11.35
CA LYS A 452 -20.72 9.05 10.76
C LYS A 452 -19.32 8.85 10.18
N ILE A 453 -18.81 9.82 9.41
CA ILE A 453 -17.44 9.76 8.87
C ILE A 453 -16.41 9.69 10.02
N LEU A 454 -16.62 10.42 11.10
CA LEU A 454 -15.76 10.33 12.29
C LEU A 454 -15.80 8.94 12.92
N SER A 455 -16.99 8.34 13.07
CA SER A 455 -17.14 6.96 13.56
C SER A 455 -16.44 5.94 12.65
N TYR A 456 -16.57 6.09 11.32
CA TYR A 456 -15.83 5.27 10.35
C TYR A 456 -14.31 5.41 10.52
N ASN A 457 -13.80 6.64 10.65
CA ASN A 457 -12.38 6.88 10.87
C ASN A 457 -11.88 6.29 12.20
N ARG A 458 -12.69 6.33 13.26
CA ARG A 458 -12.38 5.68 14.55
C ARG A 458 -12.35 4.16 14.42
N ALA A 459 -13.33 3.56 13.73
CA ALA A 459 -13.36 2.13 13.46
C ALA A 459 -12.15 1.68 12.64
N ASN A 460 -11.81 2.42 11.58
CA ASN A 460 -10.63 2.16 10.76
C ASN A 460 -9.32 2.34 11.53
N ARG A 461 -9.25 3.30 12.47
CA ARG A 461 -8.11 3.48 13.38
C ARG A 461 -7.90 2.24 14.26
N ALA A 462 -8.96 1.64 14.79
CA ALA A 462 -8.85 0.41 15.57
C ALA A 462 -8.26 -0.75 14.74
N VAL A 463 -8.65 -0.87 13.48
CA VAL A 463 -8.06 -1.85 12.53
C VAL A 463 -6.58 -1.57 12.27
N ALA A 464 -6.21 -0.29 12.08
CA ALA A 464 -4.83 0.13 11.88
C ALA A 464 -3.95 -0.20 13.10
N ILE A 465 -4.44 0.02 14.32
CA ILE A 465 -3.76 -0.35 15.57
C ILE A 465 -3.55 -1.86 15.63
N LEU A 466 -4.60 -2.65 15.39
CA LEU A 466 -4.52 -4.12 15.37
C LEU A 466 -3.47 -4.63 14.37
N CYS A 467 -3.37 -3.99 13.21
CA CYS A 467 -2.42 -4.40 12.16
C CYS A 467 -1.01 -3.82 12.33
N ASN A 468 -0.76 -3.05 13.39
CA ASN A 468 0.45 -2.23 13.60
C ASN A 468 0.79 -1.35 12.39
N HIS A 469 -0.21 -0.71 11.79
CA HIS A 469 -0.01 0.27 10.72
C HIS A 469 0.32 1.63 11.33
N GLN A 470 1.62 1.94 11.36
CA GLN A 470 2.14 3.19 11.91
C GLN A 470 2.56 4.15 10.80
N ARG A 471 2.58 5.44 11.14
CA ARG A 471 3.09 6.52 10.29
C ARG A 471 3.78 7.54 11.17
N ALA A 472 4.98 7.98 10.79
CA ALA A 472 5.65 9.09 11.43
C ALA A 472 4.86 10.39 11.25
N ALA A 473 4.84 11.24 12.29
CA ALA A 473 4.22 12.55 12.19
C ALA A 473 4.89 13.37 11.07
N PRO A 474 4.13 13.99 10.15
CA PRO A 474 4.69 14.90 9.16
C PRO A 474 5.45 16.04 9.83
N LYS A 475 6.55 16.53 9.23
CA LYS A 475 7.32 17.68 9.75
C LYS A 475 6.48 18.94 9.99
N THR A 476 5.35 19.08 9.29
CA THR A 476 4.42 20.22 9.38
C THR A 476 3.19 19.96 10.26
N PHE A 477 3.17 18.86 11.03
CA PHE A 477 2.00 18.43 11.78
C PHE A 477 1.58 19.44 12.86
N GLU A 478 2.51 19.90 13.69
CA GLU A 478 2.23 20.85 14.78
C GLU A 478 1.62 22.15 14.26
N ARG A 479 2.25 22.75 13.23
CA ARG A 479 1.73 23.95 12.57
C ARG A 479 0.31 23.75 12.02
N SER A 480 0.05 22.57 11.44
CA SER A 480 -1.28 22.24 10.92
C SER A 480 -2.33 22.12 12.04
N MET A 481 -1.94 21.57 13.19
CA MET A 481 -2.82 21.48 14.37
C MET A 481 -3.13 22.86 14.96
N GLN A 482 -2.13 23.74 15.07
CA GLN A 482 -2.32 25.13 15.53
C GLN A 482 -3.32 25.88 14.65
N LEU A 483 -3.13 25.84 13.33
CA LEU A 483 -4.06 26.49 12.38
C LEU A 483 -5.49 25.94 12.46
N LEU A 484 -5.65 24.65 12.76
CA LEU A 484 -6.98 24.05 12.98
C LEU A 484 -7.60 24.53 14.30
N GLN A 485 -6.82 24.63 15.37
CA GLN A 485 -7.29 25.14 16.66
C GLN A 485 -7.74 26.61 16.55
N GLU A 486 -6.98 27.45 15.86
CA GLU A 486 -7.35 28.85 15.58
C GLU A 486 -8.67 28.95 14.82
N LYS A 487 -8.87 28.11 13.78
CA LYS A 487 -10.12 28.07 13.03
C LYS A 487 -11.30 27.63 13.90
N ILE A 488 -11.09 26.65 14.79
CA ILE A 488 -12.11 26.20 15.73
C ILE A 488 -12.48 27.35 16.69
N GLN A 489 -11.48 28.08 17.20
CA GLN A 489 -11.71 29.19 18.13
C GLN A 489 -12.54 30.30 17.47
N LYS A 490 -12.15 30.74 16.27
CA LYS A 490 -12.92 31.73 15.48
C LYS A 490 -14.35 31.26 15.21
N LYS A 491 -14.56 29.97 14.94
CA LYS A 491 -15.91 29.42 14.73
C LYS A 491 -16.73 29.35 16.01
N LYS A 492 -16.12 29.10 17.16
CA LYS A 492 -16.80 29.16 18.46
C LYS A 492 -17.27 30.58 18.77
N GLU A 493 -16.43 31.58 18.52
CA GLU A 493 -16.79 32.99 18.69
C GLU A 493 -18.00 33.38 17.84
N GLN A 494 -18.00 33.01 16.55
CA GLN A 494 -19.14 33.22 15.65
C GLN A 494 -20.42 32.53 16.14
N ILE A 495 -20.31 31.33 16.73
CA ILE A 495 -21.46 30.61 17.29
C ILE A 495 -22.00 31.32 18.53
N GLU A 496 -21.13 31.82 19.41
CA GLU A 496 -21.56 32.54 20.61
C GLU A 496 -22.22 33.87 20.26
N GLU A 497 -21.71 34.58 19.26
CA GLU A 497 -22.35 35.79 18.71
C GLU A 497 -23.74 35.46 18.13
N ALA A 498 -23.84 34.47 17.24
CA ALA A 498 -25.12 34.05 16.68
C ALA A 498 -26.12 33.53 17.74
N LYS A 499 -25.64 32.91 18.83
CA LYS A 499 -26.50 32.53 19.96
C LYS A 499 -27.03 33.73 20.73
N LYS A 500 -26.22 34.79 20.91
CA LYS A 500 -26.66 36.05 21.53
C LYS A 500 -27.73 36.72 20.67
N GLU A 501 -27.47 36.86 19.37
CA GLU A 501 -28.45 37.38 18.40
C GLU A 501 -29.74 36.55 18.41
N LEU A 502 -29.64 35.22 18.43
CA LEU A 502 -30.82 34.33 18.52
C LEU A 502 -31.58 34.54 19.84
N LYS A 503 -30.88 34.80 20.95
CA LYS A 503 -31.52 35.07 22.26
C LYS A 503 -32.25 36.41 22.24
N GLU A 504 -31.68 37.43 21.61
CA GLU A 504 -32.31 38.74 21.41
C GLU A 504 -33.51 38.64 20.46
N ALA A 505 -33.37 37.96 19.34
CA ALA A 505 -34.46 37.69 18.40
C ALA A 505 -35.58 36.85 19.03
N LYS A 506 -35.27 35.86 19.87
CA LYS A 506 -36.27 35.10 20.65
C LYS A 506 -36.97 35.94 21.71
N LYS A 507 -36.27 36.92 22.28
CA LYS A 507 -36.86 37.88 23.23
C LYS A 507 -37.83 38.81 22.50
N ALA A 508 -37.52 39.21 21.27
CA ALA A 508 -38.42 39.96 20.38
C ALA A 508 -39.58 39.10 19.81
N HIS A 509 -39.36 37.80 19.59
CA HIS A 509 -40.38 36.87 19.08
C HIS A 509 -41.32 36.34 20.20
N LYS A 510 -41.06 36.65 21.48
CA LYS A 510 -41.97 36.29 22.58
C LYS A 510 -43.31 37.04 22.54
N ASP A 511 -43.48 38.00 21.63
CA ASP A 511 -44.70 38.79 21.41
C ASP A 511 -45.62 38.26 20.28
N ALA A 512 -45.35 37.10 19.68
CA ALA A 512 -46.32 36.39 18.83
C ALA A 512 -45.97 34.89 18.70
N PRO A 513 -46.92 33.95 18.90
CA PRO A 513 -46.63 32.53 18.79
C PRO A 513 -46.76 32.07 17.35
N SER A 514 -45.77 31.32 16.86
CA SER A 514 -46.07 30.28 15.87
C SER A 514 -45.16 29.07 16.02
N ASP A 515 -45.81 27.92 15.96
CA ASP A 515 -45.27 26.59 16.11
C ASP A 515 -44.82 26.05 14.75
N LYS A 516 -43.65 25.37 14.71
CA LYS A 516 -43.27 24.35 13.71
C LYS A 516 -41.87 23.81 13.98
N SER A 517 -41.81 22.64 14.60
CA SER A 517 -40.61 21.80 14.61
C SER A 517 -40.42 21.13 13.23
N LYS A 518 -39.24 21.31 12.61
CA LYS A 518 -38.84 20.58 11.39
C LYS A 518 -38.18 19.25 11.78
N LYS A 519 -38.76 18.13 11.32
CA LYS A 519 -38.13 16.80 11.38
C LYS A 519 -36.77 16.82 10.66
N CYS A 520 -35.73 16.37 11.34
CA CYS A 520 -34.42 16.11 10.73
C CYS A 520 -34.55 14.99 9.69
N LYS A 521 -34.14 15.27 8.45
CA LYS A 521 -34.07 14.27 7.38
C LYS A 521 -32.97 13.24 7.70
N LYS A 522 -33.19 11.98 7.33
CA LYS A 522 -32.20 10.90 7.45
C LYS A 522 -31.07 11.17 6.46
N HIS A 523 -29.84 11.30 6.94
CA HIS A 523 -28.68 11.53 6.07
C HIS A 523 -27.90 10.23 5.86
N GLN A 524 -27.87 9.75 4.61
CA GLN A 524 -26.96 8.70 4.14
C GLN A 524 -25.58 9.32 3.84
N VAL A 525 -24.51 8.55 4.01
CA VAL A 525 -23.16 9.01 3.68
C VAL A 525 -22.90 8.70 2.20
N PRO A 526 -22.57 9.70 1.36
CA PRO A 526 -22.20 9.43 -0.01
C PRO A 526 -20.86 8.69 -0.09
N ILE A 527 -20.76 7.68 -0.96
CA ILE A 527 -19.56 6.83 -1.09
C ILE A 527 -18.29 7.65 -1.39
N GLU A 528 -18.43 8.74 -2.14
CA GLU A 528 -17.36 9.65 -2.51
C GLU A 528 -16.74 10.40 -1.33
N LYS A 529 -17.44 10.49 -0.19
CA LYS A 529 -16.86 11.03 1.06
C LYS A 529 -15.91 10.04 1.75
N ILE A 530 -15.97 8.74 1.41
CA ILE A 530 -15.11 7.69 1.99
C ILE A 530 -14.07 7.21 0.99
N TYR A 531 -14.47 6.96 -0.25
CA TYR A 531 -13.59 6.47 -1.31
C TYR A 531 -13.40 7.51 -2.40
N ASN A 532 -12.14 7.81 -2.72
CA ASN A 532 -11.80 8.63 -3.88
C ASN A 532 -12.07 7.87 -5.20
N LYS A 533 -11.96 8.57 -6.34
CA LYS A 533 -12.25 8.00 -7.67
C LYS A 533 -11.52 6.67 -7.93
N THR A 534 -10.20 6.64 -7.74
CA THR A 534 -9.40 5.42 -7.96
C THR A 534 -9.79 4.26 -7.05
N GLN A 535 -10.17 4.54 -5.80
CA GLN A 535 -10.67 3.51 -4.88
C GLN A 535 -12.03 2.98 -5.32
N ARG A 536 -12.93 3.85 -5.80
CA ARG A 536 -14.23 3.43 -6.36
C ARG A 536 -14.05 2.59 -7.62
N ASP A 537 -13.14 2.98 -8.52
CA ASP A 537 -12.83 2.20 -9.73
C ASP A 537 -12.30 0.80 -9.36
N LYS A 538 -11.43 0.71 -8.35
CA LYS A 538 -10.91 -0.57 -7.84
C LYS A 538 -12.00 -1.45 -7.23
N PHE A 539 -12.91 -0.85 -6.46
CA PHE A 539 -13.94 -1.55 -5.71
C PHE A 539 -15.31 -1.55 -6.41
N ALA A 540 -15.35 -1.24 -7.72
CA ALA A 540 -16.59 -1.19 -8.49
C ALA A 540 -17.43 -2.47 -8.31
N TRP A 541 -16.76 -3.62 -8.37
CA TRP A 541 -17.37 -4.94 -8.13
C TRP A 541 -18.08 -5.04 -6.77
N ALA A 542 -17.50 -4.49 -5.72
CA ALA A 542 -18.08 -4.55 -4.38
C ALA A 542 -19.25 -3.58 -4.24
N ILE A 543 -19.13 -2.40 -4.88
CA ILE A 543 -20.16 -1.37 -4.81
C ILE A 543 -21.43 -1.80 -5.55
N ASP A 544 -21.27 -2.54 -6.65
CA ASP A 544 -22.37 -3.04 -7.47
C ASP A 544 -23.03 -4.30 -6.87
N MET A 545 -22.22 -5.27 -6.42
CA MET A 545 -22.73 -6.57 -5.95
C MET A 545 -23.20 -6.62 -4.49
N THR A 546 -23.03 -5.55 -3.70
CA THR A 546 -23.39 -5.58 -2.27
C THR A 546 -24.59 -4.70 -1.94
N ASP A 547 -25.51 -5.27 -1.17
CA ASP A 547 -26.70 -4.59 -0.67
C ASP A 547 -26.58 -4.22 0.82
N GLU A 548 -27.60 -3.55 1.35
CA GLU A 548 -27.60 -3.06 2.74
C GLU A 548 -27.54 -4.17 3.80
N ASN A 549 -27.81 -5.41 3.39
CA ASN A 549 -27.86 -6.59 4.24
C ASN A 549 -26.54 -7.38 4.27
N PHE A 550 -25.52 -6.95 3.51
CA PHE A 550 -24.25 -7.65 3.45
C PHE A 550 -23.60 -7.81 4.82
N GLN A 551 -23.28 -9.06 5.16
CA GLN A 551 -22.46 -9.41 6.30
C GLN A 551 -21.22 -10.16 5.83
N PHE A 552 -20.06 -9.58 6.14
CA PHE A 552 -18.79 -10.30 6.17
C PHE A 552 -18.88 -11.42 7.19
#